data_AF-A0A954NWI3-F1
#
_entry.id   AF-A0A954NWI3-F1
#
_cell.length_a   1.000
_cell.length_b   1.000
_cell.length_c   1.000
_cell.angle_alpha   90.00
_cell.angle_beta   90.00
_cell.angle_gamma   90.00
#
_symmetry.space_group_name_H-M   'P 1'
#
loop_
_entity.id
_entity.type
_entity.pdbx_description
1 polymer ?
#
loop_
_entity_poly.entity_id
_entity_poly.type
_entity_poly.pdbx_seq_one_letter_code
_entity_poly.pdbx_strand_id
1 'polypeptide(L)'
;MFPIVTRRQILSLAANGFGAAALSALMADPVYGYSDASEPRLHHPPRAKNVIFLYMDGGPSSVDTFDPKPHLERENGQPFKMKIRPTQF
;
A
#
# COMPACT_ATOMS: atom_id res chain seq x y z
N MET A 1 -0.95 38.51 -38.20
CA MET A 1 -1.92 37.54 -38.73
C MET A 1 -1.89 36.33 -37.81
N PHE A 2 -2.90 36.16 -36.95
CA PHE A 2 -2.93 35.03 -36.02
C PHE A 2 -3.20 33.73 -36.81
N PRO A 3 -2.45 32.65 -36.59
CA PRO A 3 -2.75 31.38 -37.23
C PRO A 3 -4.13 30.92 -36.79
N ILE A 4 -4.99 30.54 -37.75
CA ILE A 4 -6.31 30.00 -37.45
C ILE A 4 -6.10 28.60 -36.84
N VAL A 5 -6.10 28.54 -35.51
CA VAL A 5 -6.00 27.27 -34.77
C VAL A 5 -7.33 26.53 -34.91
N THR A 6 -7.29 25.34 -35.49
CA THR A 6 -8.48 24.51 -35.65
C THR A 6 -8.90 23.90 -34.32
N ARG A 7 -10.20 23.64 -34.13
CA ARG A 7 -10.73 22.92 -32.95
C ARG A 7 -9.96 21.63 -32.66
N ARG A 8 -9.56 20.90 -33.71
CA ARG A 8 -8.76 19.66 -33.58
C ARG A 8 -7.40 19.94 -32.94
N GLN A 9 -6.70 20.99 -33.36
CA GLN A 9 -5.41 21.37 -32.77
C GLN A 9 -5.54 21.79 -31.31
N ILE A 10 -6.60 22.51 -30.94
CA ILE A 10 -6.87 22.86 -29.53
C ILE A 10 -7.08 21.60 -28.69
N LEU A 11 -7.91 20.66 -29.18
CA LEU A 11 -8.18 19.41 -28.47
C LEU A 11 -6.92 18.54 -28.37
N SER A 12 -6.11 18.45 -29.42
CA SER A 12 -4.85 17.70 -29.41
C SER A 12 -3.80 18.31 -28.47
N LEU A 13 -3.73 19.63 -28.36
CA LEU A 13 -2.78 20.30 -27.46
C LEU A 13 -3.22 20.18 -25.99
N ALA A 14 -4.51 20.37 -25.71
CA ALA A 14 -5.07 20.29 -24.37
C ALA A 14 -5.12 18.85 -23.81
N ALA A 15 -5.37 17.85 -24.67
CA ALA A 15 -5.42 16.44 -24.26
C ALA A 15 -4.08 15.92 -23.71
N ASN A 16 -2.95 16.42 -24.23
CA ASN A 16 -1.62 16.03 -23.76
C ASN A 16 -1.24 16.68 -22.43
N GLY A 17 -1.86 17.81 -22.05
CA GLY A 17 -1.49 18.55 -20.84
C GLY A 17 -1.95 17.89 -19.54
N PHE A 18 -3.20 17.43 -19.49
CA PHE A 18 -3.75 16.81 -18.27
C PHE A 18 -3.12 15.43 -18.01
N GLY A 19 -2.87 14.64 -19.05
CA GLY A 19 -2.17 13.36 -18.92
C GLY A 19 -0.72 13.52 -18.46
N ALA A 20 -0.01 14.55 -18.94
CA ALA A 20 1.35 14.85 -18.49
C ALA A 20 1.39 15.27 -17.02
N ALA A 21 0.40 16.03 -16.53
CA ALA A 21 0.29 16.38 -15.11
C ALA A 21 0.06 15.13 -14.22
N ALA A 22 -0.83 14.22 -14.64
CA ALA A 22 -1.05 12.96 -13.95
C ALA A 22 0.19 12.05 -13.97
N LEU A 23 0.89 11.97 -15.11
CA LEU A 23 2.15 11.22 -15.23
C LEU A 23 3.25 11.82 -14.36
N SER A 24 3.36 13.16 -14.30
CA SER A 24 4.30 13.84 -13.42
C SER A 24 4.02 13.54 -11.94
N ALA A 25 2.75 13.47 -11.54
CA ALA A 25 2.38 13.10 -10.18
C ALA A 25 2.75 11.64 -9.88
N LEU A 26 2.50 10.71 -10.81
CA LEU A 26 2.91 9.31 -10.67
C LEU A 26 4.43 9.15 -10.63
N MET A 27 5.18 9.88 -11.45
CA MET A 27 6.65 9.83 -11.44
C MET A 27 7.28 10.49 -10.21
N ALA A 28 6.52 11.31 -9.48
CA ALA A 28 6.95 11.88 -8.19
C ALA A 28 6.63 10.96 -7.00
N ASP A 29 5.78 9.95 -7.17
CA ASP A 29 5.51 8.95 -6.14
C ASP A 29 6.72 8.03 -6.01
N PRO A 30 7.37 7.89 -4.85
CA PRO A 30 8.55 7.02 -4.67
C PRO A 30 8.28 5.53 -4.97
N VAL A 31 7.02 5.10 -5.04
CA VAL A 31 6.64 3.73 -5.45
C VAL A 31 6.73 3.52 -6.97
N TYR A 32 6.48 4.57 -7.77
CA TYR A 32 6.43 4.51 -9.24
C TYR A 32 7.52 5.34 -9.93
N GLY A 33 8.12 6.28 -9.21
CA GLY A 33 9.17 7.19 -9.61
C GLY A 33 10.55 6.66 -9.24
N TYR A 34 11.55 7.05 -10.03
CA TYR A 34 12.95 6.77 -9.78
C TYR A 34 13.32 7.19 -8.35
N SER A 35 13.78 6.22 -7.53
CA SER A 35 14.40 6.47 -6.23
C SER A 35 15.38 7.61 -6.39
N ASP A 36 15.23 8.68 -5.60
CA ASP A 36 16.12 9.82 -5.60
C ASP A 36 17.58 9.34 -5.68
N ALA A 37 18.39 9.94 -6.55
CA ALA A 37 19.82 9.61 -6.60
C ALA A 37 20.54 9.94 -5.28
N SER A 38 19.86 10.67 -4.39
CA SER A 38 20.28 10.93 -3.01
C SER A 38 19.99 9.77 -2.04
N GLU A 39 19.10 8.84 -2.38
CA GLU A 39 18.91 7.64 -1.57
C GLU A 39 20.11 6.72 -1.75
N PRO A 40 20.70 6.19 -0.66
CA PRO A 40 21.83 5.29 -0.75
C PRO A 40 21.42 4.04 -1.53
N ARG A 41 21.79 4.01 -2.82
CA ARG A 41 21.70 2.81 -3.64
C ARG A 41 22.55 1.75 -2.99
N LEU A 42 21.90 0.71 -2.48
CA LEU A 42 22.60 -0.46 -1.98
C LEU A 42 23.44 -1.02 -3.13
N HIS A 43 24.75 -1.15 -2.93
CA HIS A 43 25.67 -1.75 -3.91
C HIS A 43 25.30 -3.21 -4.26
N HIS A 44 24.49 -3.84 -3.42
CA HIS A 44 24.01 -5.20 -3.59
C HIS A 44 22.50 -5.28 -3.30
N PRO A 45 21.77 -6.22 -3.95
CA PRO A 45 20.40 -6.50 -3.60
C PRO A 45 20.28 -6.84 -2.09
N PRO A 46 19.30 -6.29 -1.38
CA PRO A 46 19.10 -6.63 0.02
C PRO A 46 18.80 -8.12 0.17
N ARG A 47 19.50 -8.80 1.08
CA ARG A 47 19.28 -10.22 1.41
C ARG A 47 19.09 -10.39 2.91
N ALA A 48 17.90 -10.79 3.33
CA ALA A 48 17.65 -11.19 4.71
C ALA A 48 18.38 -12.51 5.00
N LYS A 49 19.22 -12.55 6.04
CA LYS A 49 19.91 -13.77 6.48
C LYS A 49 19.08 -14.58 7.47
N ASN A 50 18.31 -13.90 8.32
CA ASN A 50 17.47 -14.49 9.35
C ASN A 50 16.13 -13.76 9.37
N VAL A 51 15.06 -14.51 9.66
CA VAL A 51 13.72 -13.97 9.89
C VAL A 51 13.29 -14.40 11.29
N ILE A 52 13.04 -13.44 12.17
CA ILE A 52 12.49 -13.72 13.51
C ILE A 52 10.98 -13.57 13.40
N PHE A 53 10.26 -14.69 13.46
CA PHE A 53 8.80 -14.71 13.48
C PHE A 53 8.33 -14.93 14.92
N LEU A 54 7.62 -13.95 15.48
CA LEU A 54 7.05 -14.02 16.83
C LEU A 54 5.56 -14.32 16.71
N TYR A 55 5.15 -15.51 17.16
CA TYR A 55 3.73 -15.84 17.31
C TYR A 55 3.29 -15.49 18.73
N MET A 56 2.53 -14.39 18.85
CA MET A 56 1.98 -13.93 20.12
C MET A 56 0.47 -14.15 20.13
N ASP A 57 -0.04 -14.70 21.21
CA ASP A 57 -1.49 -14.77 21.41
C ASP A 57 -2.06 -13.34 21.57
N GLY A 58 -3.17 -13.07 20.90
CA GLY A 58 -3.83 -11.75 20.90
C GLY A 58 -3.19 -10.65 20.04
N GLY A 59 -2.17 -10.97 19.22
CA GLY A 59 -1.64 -10.01 18.24
C GLY A 59 -2.61 -9.76 17.07
N PRO A 60 -2.62 -8.55 16.47
CA PRO A 60 -3.44 -8.27 15.30
C PRO A 60 -2.92 -9.07 14.10
N SER A 61 -3.66 -10.10 13.69
CA SER A 61 -3.41 -10.85 12.46
C SER A 61 -3.87 -10.02 11.26
N SER A 62 -3.08 -9.99 10.19
CA SER A 62 -3.47 -9.33 8.93
C SER A 62 -4.76 -9.89 8.35
N VAL A 63 -5.07 -11.16 8.64
CA VAL A 63 -6.33 -11.82 8.27
C VAL A 63 -7.49 -11.31 9.13
N ASP A 64 -7.24 -10.98 10.40
CA ASP A 64 -8.28 -10.64 11.37
C ASP A 64 -8.49 -9.13 11.59
N THR A 65 -7.55 -8.29 11.18
CA THR A 65 -7.53 -6.85 11.55
C THR A 65 -8.70 -6.08 10.96
N PHE A 66 -9.23 -6.50 9.81
CA PHE A 66 -10.30 -5.79 9.09
C PHE A 66 -11.55 -6.64 8.84
N ASP A 67 -11.62 -7.84 9.44
CA ASP A 67 -12.82 -8.66 9.38
C ASP A 67 -13.70 -8.37 10.61
N PRO A 68 -14.90 -7.78 10.45
CA PRO A 68 -15.80 -7.51 11.55
C PRO A 68 -16.25 -8.82 12.22
N LYS A 69 -16.18 -8.87 13.55
CA LYS A 69 -16.50 -10.07 14.35
C LYS A 69 -17.66 -9.80 15.32
N PRO A 70 -18.93 -9.81 14.85
CA PRO A 70 -20.09 -9.48 15.68
C PRO A 70 -20.24 -10.36 16.94
N HIS A 71 -19.80 -11.61 16.87
CA HIS A 71 -19.81 -12.52 18.01
C HIS A 71 -18.77 -12.14 19.08
N LEU A 72 -17.59 -11.65 18.69
CA LEU A 72 -16.61 -11.14 19.65
C LEU A 72 -17.10 -9.86 20.33
N GLU A 73 -17.74 -8.96 19.59
CA GLU A 73 -18.32 -7.74 20.18
C GLU A 73 -19.39 -8.07 21.22
N ARG A 74 -20.30 -8.98 20.90
CA ARG A 74 -21.38 -9.39 21.81
C ARG A 74 -20.86 -10.10 23.06
N GLU A 75 -19.80 -10.89 22.93
CA GLU A 75 -19.27 -11.73 24.00
C GLU A 75 -18.06 -11.11 24.70
N ASN A 76 -17.75 -9.84 24.41
CA ASN A 76 -16.66 -9.11 25.02
C ASN A 76 -16.80 -9.08 26.56
N GLY A 77 -15.73 -9.44 27.26
CA GLY A 77 -15.68 -9.51 28.73
C GLY A 77 -16.35 -10.74 29.36
N GLN A 78 -16.92 -11.66 28.58
CA GLN A 78 -17.48 -12.90 29.10
C GLN A 78 -16.38 -13.96 29.32
N PRO A 79 -16.53 -14.85 30.32
CA PRO A 79 -15.59 -15.95 30.51
C PRO A 79 -15.57 -16.88 29.29
N PHE A 80 -14.37 -17.32 28.93
CA PHE A 80 -14.17 -18.20 27.77
C PHE A 80 -14.87 -19.54 27.99
N LYS A 81 -15.83 -19.88 27.11
CA LYS A 81 -16.75 -20.99 27.30
C LYS A 81 -16.17 -22.37 26.94
N MET A 82 -15.03 -22.41 26.25
CA MET A 82 -14.42 -23.65 25.77
C MET A 82 -13.24 -24.09 26.63
N LYS A 83 -13.03 -25.41 26.71
CA LYS A 83 -11.86 -25.99 27.38
C LYS A 83 -10.60 -25.67 26.58
N ILE A 84 -9.79 -24.75 27.10
CA ILE A 84 -8.51 -24.35 26.49
C ILE A 84 -7.57 -25.57 26.52
N ARG A 85 -7.16 -26.03 25.35
CA ARG A 85 -6.10 -27.04 25.24
C ARG A 85 -4.75 -26.32 25.33
N PRO A 86 -3.72 -26.95 25.90
CA PRO A 86 -2.37 -26.39 25.86
C PRO A 86 -1.99 -26.08 24.41
N THR A 87 -1.47 -24.87 24.16
CA THR A 87 -1.00 -24.46 22.84
C THR A 87 0.07 -25.45 22.36
N GLN A 88 -0.22 -26.16 21.26
CA GLN A 88 0.75 -26.99 20.58
C GLN A 88 1.41 -26.12 19.52
N PHE A 89 2.73 -25.97 19.62
CA PHE A 89 3.56 -25.27 18.64
C PHE A 89 3.98 -26.23 17.53
#